data_AF-A0A383EGR4-F1
#
_entry.id   AF-A0A383EGR4-F1
#
_cell.length_a   1.000
_cell.length_b   1.000
_cell.length_c   1.000
_cell.angle_alpha   90.00
_cell.angle_beta   90.00
_cell.angle_gamma   90.00
#
_symmetry.space_group_name_H-M   'P 1'
#
loop_
_entity.id
_entity.type
_entity.pdbx_description
1 polymer ?
#
loop_
_entity_poly.entity_id
_entity_poly.type
_entity_poly.pdbx_seq_one_letter_code
_entity_poly.pdbx_strand_id
1 'polypeptide(L)'
;ERQDGDDGPEIGHHHPYRFAAYVEERIPEQRPCWITWASEGLKQVVAENLHKSALYGGEIAGRGPRYCPSIEDKIVRFPNAQRHQVFLEPEGLHTTEFYVNGLSTSLPAEVQLEFLRTVPGLADVVMTRPG
;
A
#
# COMPACT_ATOMS: atom_id res chain seq x y z
N GLU A 1 -11.39 -5.33 -3.45
CA GLU A 1 -12.66 -4.78 -2.93
C GLU A 1 -12.63 -3.27 -3.09
N ARG A 2 -13.72 -2.65 -3.53
CA ARG A 2 -13.81 -1.19 -3.73
C ARG A 2 -14.23 -0.53 -2.40
N GLN A 3 -13.67 0.64 -2.10
CA GLN A 3 -13.97 1.46 -0.92
C GLN A 3 -14.30 2.87 -1.42
N ASP A 4 -15.57 3.24 -1.43
CA ASP A 4 -16.05 4.46 -2.10
C ASP A 4 -15.80 5.77 -1.33
N GLY A 5 -15.24 5.69 -0.11
CA GLY A 5 -15.06 6.85 0.75
C GLY A 5 -16.34 7.21 1.50
N ASP A 6 -16.32 8.36 2.18
CA ASP A 6 -17.44 8.82 3.00
C ASP A 6 -18.48 9.55 2.14
N ASP A 7 -19.10 8.82 1.20
CA ASP A 7 -20.22 9.31 0.39
C ASP A 7 -21.51 9.35 1.23
N GLY A 8 -21.57 10.26 2.20
CA GLY A 8 -22.76 10.52 3.00
C GLY A 8 -23.76 11.42 2.25
N PRO A 9 -25.07 11.30 2.50
CA PRO A 9 -26.03 12.26 1.94
C PRO A 9 -25.70 13.67 2.44
N GLU A 10 -25.67 14.66 1.54
CA GLU A 10 -25.66 16.07 1.94
C GLU A 10 -26.93 16.36 2.74
N ILE A 11 -26.78 16.76 4.01
CA ILE A 11 -27.90 17.24 4.83
C ILE A 11 -27.85 18.77 4.81
N GLY A 12 -28.57 19.38 3.88
CA GLY A 12 -28.47 20.82 3.63
C GLY A 12 -27.12 21.18 3.00
N HIS A 13 -26.39 22.14 3.56
CA HIS A 13 -25.02 22.50 3.14
C HIS A 13 -23.91 21.76 3.92
N HIS A 14 -24.29 20.83 4.81
CA HIS A 14 -23.36 20.16 5.70
C HIS A 14 -23.11 18.70 5.27
N HIS A 15 -21.83 18.37 5.14
CA HIS A 15 -21.35 17.00 5.06
C HIS A 15 -21.04 16.49 6.47
N PRO A 16 -21.46 15.26 6.84
CA PRO A 16 -21.31 14.74 8.21
C PRO A 16 -19.85 14.51 8.62
N TYR A 17 -18.96 14.29 7.65
CA TYR A 17 -17.54 14.02 7.88
C TYR A 17 -16.70 15.19 7.39
N ARG A 18 -16.07 15.91 8.32
CA ARG A 18 -15.15 17.02 8.06
C ARG A 18 -14.00 16.96 9.06
N PHE A 19 -12.82 17.37 8.64
CA PHE A 19 -11.65 17.42 9.52
C PHE A 19 -11.75 18.58 10.53
N ALA A 20 -12.11 19.78 10.07
CA ALA A 20 -12.25 20.98 10.90
C ALA A 20 -13.73 21.30 11.18
N ALA A 21 -14.08 21.49 12.46
CA ALA A 21 -15.46 21.76 12.90
C ALA A 21 -15.95 23.19 12.61
N TYR A 22 -15.05 24.11 12.27
CA TYR A 22 -15.34 25.54 12.14
C TYR A 22 -15.14 26.07 10.71
N VAL A 23 -14.81 25.22 9.74
CA VAL A 23 -14.57 25.60 8.35
C VAL A 23 -15.55 24.87 7.43
N GLU A 24 -16.27 25.64 6.63
CA GLU A 24 -17.13 25.14 5.56
C GLU A 24 -16.44 25.32 4.20
N GLU A 25 -15.61 24.35 3.85
CA GLU A 25 -15.04 24.25 2.51
C GLU A 25 -15.81 23.27 1.65
N ARG A 26 -15.73 23.48 0.32
CA ARG A 26 -16.23 22.51 -0.65
C ARG A 26 -15.39 21.24 -0.57
N ILE A 27 -16.05 20.10 -0.39
CA ILE A 27 -15.39 18.80 -0.41
C ILE A 27 -14.95 18.49 -1.86
N PRO A 28 -13.68 18.14 -2.09
CA PRO A 28 -13.21 17.71 -3.40
C PRO A 28 -13.94 16.45 -3.89
N GLU A 29 -13.90 16.20 -5.19
CA GLU A 29 -14.37 14.93 -5.76
C GLU A 29 -13.73 13.75 -5.00
N GLN A 30 -14.56 12.82 -4.52
CA GLN A 30 -14.07 11.61 -3.86
C GLN A 30 -13.66 10.57 -4.91
N ARG A 31 -12.57 9.85 -4.65
CA ARG A 31 -12.13 8.72 -5.47
C ARG A 31 -12.11 7.47 -4.61
N PRO A 32 -12.58 6.32 -5.13
CA PRO A 32 -12.51 5.09 -4.38
C PRO A 32 -11.06 4.67 -4.14
N CYS A 33 -10.81 4.02 -3.00
CA CYS A 33 -9.64 3.20 -2.78
C CYS A 33 -10.00 1.73 -3.08
N TRP A 34 -8.99 0.88 -3.24
CA TRP A 34 -9.20 -0.55 -3.42
C TRP A 34 -8.39 -1.38 -2.43
N ILE A 35 -8.99 -2.44 -1.90
CA ILE A 35 -8.33 -3.40 -1.04
C ILE A 35 -7.96 -4.64 -1.85
N THR A 36 -6.71 -5.07 -1.71
CA THR A 36 -6.18 -6.34 -2.19
C THR A 36 -5.28 -6.97 -1.13
N TRP A 37 -4.56 -8.04 -1.47
CA TRP A 37 -3.86 -8.87 -0.51
C TRP A 37 -2.49 -9.31 -1.00
N ALA A 38 -1.48 -9.09 -0.15
CA ALA A 38 -0.18 -9.73 -0.23
C ALA A 38 -0.29 -11.15 0.34
N SER A 39 -0.28 -12.17 -0.52
CA SER A 39 -0.50 -13.57 -0.16
C SER A 39 0.74 -14.42 -0.44
N GLU A 40 0.56 -15.72 -0.65
CA GLU A 40 1.67 -16.68 -0.74
C GLU A 40 2.68 -16.35 -1.86
N GLY A 41 2.20 -15.99 -3.05
CA GLY A 41 3.09 -15.66 -4.18
C GLY A 41 4.04 -14.50 -3.85
N LEU A 42 3.51 -13.44 -3.24
CA LEU A 42 4.31 -12.29 -2.82
C LEU A 42 5.34 -12.70 -1.77
N LYS A 43 4.90 -13.48 -0.77
CA LYS A 43 5.79 -13.93 0.31
C LYS A 43 6.94 -14.77 -0.20
N GLN A 44 6.67 -15.65 -1.15
CA GLN A 44 7.70 -16.49 -1.76
C GLN A 44 8.76 -15.63 -2.44
N VAL A 45 8.34 -14.70 -3.33
CA VAL A 45 9.28 -13.80 -4.02
C VAL A 45 10.11 -12.99 -3.04
N VAL A 46 9.49 -12.43 -2.00
CA VAL A 46 10.21 -11.66 -0.97
C VAL A 46 11.17 -12.55 -0.18
N ALA A 47 10.74 -13.74 0.25
CA ALA A 47 11.57 -14.68 1.02
C ALA A 47 12.82 -15.12 0.26
N GLU A 48 12.67 -15.44 -1.02
CA GLU A 48 13.78 -15.82 -1.92
C GLU A 48 14.78 -14.67 -2.12
N ASN A 49 14.32 -13.42 -1.99
CA ASN A 49 15.13 -12.21 -2.21
C ASN A 49 15.49 -11.44 -0.92
N LEU A 50 15.21 -11.98 0.27
CA LEU A 50 15.48 -11.29 1.56
C LEU A 50 16.92 -10.79 1.67
N HIS A 51 17.88 -11.59 1.22
CA HIS A 51 19.31 -11.27 1.24
C HIS A 51 19.68 -10.04 0.39
N LYS A 52 18.80 -9.58 -0.51
CA LYS A 52 18.99 -8.39 -1.33
C LYS A 52 18.40 -7.12 -0.71
N SER A 53 17.62 -7.22 0.37
CA SER A 53 17.07 -6.03 1.01
C SER A 53 18.15 -5.29 1.78
N ALA A 54 18.10 -3.97 1.83
CA ALA A 54 19.09 -3.19 2.59
C ALA A 54 19.09 -3.57 4.09
N LEU A 55 17.93 -4.00 4.60
CA LEU A 55 17.70 -4.33 6.01
C LEU A 55 18.22 -5.72 6.40
N TYR A 56 18.15 -6.71 5.49
CA TYR A 56 18.56 -8.10 5.75
C TYR A 56 19.84 -8.51 5.02
N GLY A 57 20.24 -7.78 3.98
CA GLY A 57 21.48 -7.96 3.22
C GLY A 57 22.72 -7.38 3.90
N GLY A 58 22.56 -6.74 5.06
CA GLY A 58 23.67 -6.24 5.88
C GLY A 58 24.15 -4.83 5.55
N GLU A 59 23.50 -4.12 4.62
CA GLU A 59 23.84 -2.72 4.32
C GLU A 59 23.36 -1.73 5.39
N ILE A 60 22.29 -2.08 6.12
CA ILE A 60 21.77 -1.27 7.24
C ILE A 60 21.87 -2.05 8.54
N ALA A 61 22.73 -1.59 9.45
CA ALA A 61 22.79 -2.07 10.83
C ALA A 61 21.78 -1.29 11.71
N GLY A 62 20.50 -1.63 11.62
CA GLY A 62 19.45 -0.96 12.39
C GLY A 62 18.16 -1.77 12.51
N ARG A 63 17.46 -1.63 13.64
CA ARG A 63 16.07 -2.13 13.74
C ARG A 63 15.20 -1.29 12.81
N GLY A 64 14.49 -1.95 11.89
CA GLY A 64 13.51 -1.30 11.02
C GLY A 64 12.45 -0.51 11.79
N PRO A 65 11.63 0.30 11.09
CA PRO A 65 10.64 1.17 11.70
C PRO A 65 9.77 0.42 12.72
N ARG A 66 9.58 1.00 13.91
CA ARG A 66 8.86 0.31 15.02
C ARG A 66 7.39 0.01 14.69
N TYR A 67 6.75 0.85 13.88
CA TYR A 67 5.29 0.86 13.70
C TYR A 67 4.83 0.64 12.26
N CYS A 68 5.70 0.87 11.27
CA CYS A 68 5.39 0.62 9.86
C CYS A 68 6.50 -0.25 9.23
N PRO A 69 6.51 -1.56 9.51
CA PRO A 69 7.51 -2.47 8.95
C PRO A 69 7.38 -2.53 7.43
N SER A 70 8.51 -2.67 6.73
CA SER A 70 8.52 -3.00 5.31
C SER A 70 7.88 -4.37 5.07
N ILE A 71 7.49 -4.67 3.84
CA ILE A 71 6.87 -5.95 3.50
C ILE A 71 7.80 -7.12 3.82
N GLU A 72 9.10 -6.98 3.57
CA GLU A 72 10.09 -7.99 3.97
C GLU A 72 10.15 -8.19 5.50
N ASP A 73 10.02 -7.12 6.29
CA ASP A 73 10.01 -7.21 7.76
C ASP A 73 8.68 -7.78 8.28
N LYS A 74 7.54 -7.47 7.63
CA LYS A 74 6.24 -8.10 7.95
C LYS A 74 6.29 -9.60 7.75
N ILE A 75 6.89 -10.07 6.66
CA ILE A 75 6.96 -11.49 6.32
C ILE A 75 7.84 -12.24 7.34
N VAL A 76 8.98 -11.68 7.71
CA VAL A 76 9.88 -12.27 8.71
C VAL A 76 9.25 -12.28 10.10
N ARG A 77 8.59 -11.18 10.52
CA ARG A 77 8.00 -11.08 11.87
C ARG A 77 6.71 -11.86 12.03
N PHE A 78 5.92 -11.99 10.97
CA PHE A 78 4.60 -12.62 11.01
C PHE A 78 4.50 -13.80 10.03
N PRO A 79 5.37 -14.83 10.17
CA PRO A 79 5.45 -15.91 9.19
C PRO A 79 4.14 -16.73 9.09
N ASN A 80 3.35 -16.76 10.17
CA ASN A 80 2.08 -17.49 10.22
C ASN A 80 0.87 -16.68 9.68
N ALA A 81 1.03 -15.39 9.41
CA ALA A 81 -0.06 -14.58 8.86
C ALA A 81 -0.35 -15.07 7.44
N GLN A 82 -1.57 -15.50 7.10
CA GLN A 82 -1.87 -16.06 5.77
C GLN A 82 -1.73 -15.02 4.64
N ARG A 83 -2.04 -13.76 4.93
CA ARG A 83 -1.96 -12.63 4.00
C ARG A 83 -1.81 -11.32 4.75
N HIS A 84 -1.32 -10.29 4.08
CA HIS A 84 -1.33 -8.91 4.55
C HIS A 84 -2.25 -8.07 3.67
N GLN A 85 -3.06 -7.20 4.28
CA GLN A 85 -3.92 -6.29 3.54
C GLN A 85 -3.09 -5.21 2.85
N VAL A 86 -3.47 -4.90 1.61
CA VAL A 86 -2.86 -3.83 0.79
C VAL A 86 -3.97 -2.90 0.35
N PHE A 87 -3.75 -1.60 0.46
CA PHE A 87 -4.64 -0.59 -0.12
C PHE A 87 -3.99 0.00 -1.38
N LEU A 88 -4.79 0.14 -2.42
CA LEU A 88 -4.46 0.92 -3.62
C LEU A 88 -5.17 2.26 -3.47
N GLU A 89 -4.39 3.30 -3.21
CA GLU A 89 -4.87 4.65 -2.92
C GLU A 89 -4.52 5.57 -4.10
N PRO A 90 -5.50 6.24 -4.74
CA PRO A 90 -5.20 7.21 -5.79
C PRO A 90 -4.32 8.35 -5.26
N GLU A 91 -3.23 8.69 -5.95
CA GLU A 91 -2.36 9.80 -5.51
C GLU A 91 -2.94 11.19 -5.84
N GLY A 92 -4.00 11.26 -6.66
CA GLY A 92 -4.70 12.50 -6.95
C GLY A 92 -5.78 12.38 -8.01
N LEU A 93 -6.52 13.47 -8.23
CA LEU A 93 -7.65 13.52 -9.17
C LEU A 93 -7.24 13.55 -10.65
N HIS A 94 -5.99 13.90 -10.92
CA HIS A 94 -5.49 14.18 -12.28
C HIS A 94 -4.27 13.32 -12.63
N THR A 95 -4.13 12.15 -11.99
CA THR A 95 -3.08 11.17 -12.24
C THR A 95 -3.67 9.77 -12.37
N THR A 96 -2.93 8.86 -13.01
CA THR A 96 -3.24 7.43 -13.03
C THR A 96 -2.41 6.65 -12.00
N GLU A 97 -1.62 7.35 -11.18
CA GLU A 97 -0.75 6.75 -10.18
C GLU A 97 -1.52 6.34 -8.93
N PHE A 98 -1.13 5.18 -8.42
CA PHE A 98 -1.67 4.58 -7.22
C PHE A 98 -0.53 4.35 -6.23
N TYR A 99 -0.73 4.81 -5.00
CA TYR A 99 0.11 4.43 -3.88
C TYR A 99 -0.31 3.03 -3.41
N VAL A 100 0.67 2.12 -3.33
CA VAL A 100 0.44 0.72 -2.92
C VAL A 100 0.72 0.57 -1.42
N ASN A 101 -0.18 1.12 -0.62
CA ASN A 101 -0.06 1.17 0.82
C ASN A 101 -0.01 -0.24 1.43
N GLY A 102 1.03 -0.48 2.24
CA GLY A 102 1.31 -1.76 2.87
C GLY A 102 2.48 -2.55 2.28
N LEU A 103 3.01 -2.13 1.13
CA LEU A 103 4.13 -2.79 0.41
C LEU A 103 5.44 -1.97 0.38
N SER A 104 5.68 -1.10 1.37
CA SER A 104 6.98 -0.42 1.50
C SER A 104 8.12 -1.43 1.55
N THR A 105 9.23 -1.17 0.86
CA THR A 105 10.32 -2.14 0.72
C THR A 105 11.65 -1.47 0.42
N SER A 106 12.74 -2.19 0.66
CA SER A 106 14.10 -1.84 0.22
C SER A 106 14.66 -2.81 -0.82
N LEU A 107 13.80 -3.69 -1.37
CA LEU A 107 14.20 -4.67 -2.37
C LEU A 107 14.49 -4.01 -3.73
N PRO A 108 15.35 -4.61 -4.57
CA PRO A 108 15.61 -4.12 -5.93
C PRO A 108 14.34 -4.01 -6.78
N ALA A 109 14.29 -3.01 -7.66
CA ALA A 109 13.10 -2.67 -8.46
C ALA A 109 12.53 -3.85 -9.28
N GLU A 110 13.40 -4.73 -9.78
CA GLU A 110 12.99 -5.95 -10.49
C GLU A 110 12.24 -6.93 -9.59
N VAL A 111 12.67 -7.06 -8.33
CA VAL A 111 11.98 -7.90 -7.32
C VAL A 111 10.67 -7.24 -6.91
N GLN A 112 10.65 -5.90 -6.82
CA GLN A 112 9.42 -5.15 -6.55
C GLN A 112 8.36 -5.43 -7.60
N LEU A 113 8.72 -5.29 -8.88
CA LEU A 113 7.81 -5.56 -9.99
C LEU A 113 7.36 -7.03 -10.02
N GLU A 114 8.27 -7.96 -9.74
CA GLU A 114 7.96 -9.39 -9.66
C GLU A 114 6.90 -9.66 -8.59
N PHE A 115 7.10 -9.19 -7.34
CA PHE A 115 6.14 -9.45 -6.28
C PHE A 115 4.82 -8.70 -6.51
N LEU A 116 4.84 -7.49 -7.10
CA LEU A 116 3.63 -6.74 -7.40
C LEU A 116 2.70 -7.51 -8.35
N ARG A 117 3.27 -8.20 -9.35
CA ARG A 117 2.51 -9.02 -10.30
C ARG A 117 1.85 -10.26 -9.67
N THR A 118 2.27 -10.65 -8.46
CA THR A 118 1.61 -11.74 -7.70
C THR A 118 0.37 -11.26 -6.94
N VAL A 119 0.19 -9.94 -6.79
CA VAL A 119 -0.93 -9.37 -6.04
C VAL A 119 -2.20 -9.45 -6.90
N PRO A 120 -3.31 -10.00 -6.37
CA PRO A 120 -4.57 -10.06 -7.11
C PRO A 120 -5.01 -8.67 -7.61
N GLY A 121 -5.25 -8.57 -8.91
CA GLY A 121 -5.60 -7.31 -9.59
C GLY A 121 -4.41 -6.52 -10.15
N LEU A 122 -3.17 -6.94 -9.90
CA LEU A 122 -1.95 -6.25 -10.35
C LEU A 122 -1.07 -7.09 -11.30
N ALA A 123 -1.59 -8.17 -11.88
CA ALA A 123 -0.81 -9.06 -12.77
C ALA A 123 -0.14 -8.33 -13.95
N ASP A 124 -0.82 -7.32 -14.50
CA ASP A 124 -0.35 -6.50 -15.62
C ASP A 124 0.05 -5.08 -15.19
N VAL A 125 0.44 -4.90 -13.92
CA VAL A 125 0.82 -3.58 -13.39
C VAL A 125 2.02 -2.99 -14.11
N VAL A 126 1.96 -1.67 -14.34
CA VAL A 126 3.08 -0.86 -14.80
C VAL A 126 3.57 -0.03 -13.61
N MET A 127 4.79 -0.32 -13.15
CA MET A 127 5.40 0.40 -12.03
C MET A 127 5.97 1.74 -12.52
N THR A 128 5.43 2.86 -12.04
CA THR A 128 5.90 4.20 -12.44
C THR A 128 7.11 4.66 -11.63
N ARG A 129 7.18 4.27 -10.35
CA ARG A 129 8.30 4.56 -9.43
C ARG A 129 8.57 3.35 -8.54
N PRO A 130 9.84 2.93 -8.37
CA PRO A 130 10.19 1.95 -7.35
C PRO A 130 10.05 2.57 -5.95
N GLY A 131 9.72 1.73 -4.97
CA GLY A 131 9.62 2.06 -3.55
C GLY A 131 10.96 2.07 -2.82
#